data_AF-A0A1C5ZIH8-F1
#
_entry.id   AF-A0A1C5ZIH8-F1
#
_cell.length_a   1.000
_cell.length_b   1.000
_cell.length_c   1.000
_cell.angle_alpha   90.00
_cell.angle_beta   90.00
_cell.angle_gamma   90.00
#
_symmetry.space_group_name_H-M   'P 1'
#
loop_
_entity.id
_entity.type
_entity.pdbx_description
1 polymer ?
#
loop_
_entity_poly.entity_id
_entity_poly.type
_entity_poly.pdbx_seq_one_letter_code
_entity_poly.pdbx_strand_id
1 'polypeptide(L)'
;MKKIIALIFTMIFSAVLLCGCNEDEKGNSVAYEDLEYGSTMRQILNGNIDLYFDGRFLTDEEMNAVSDYYYAVETDDLELFKTTQPEYYVEFLEQQSGNSLESYLNNEKKDVVDATGENFKYTSIEVTSCGDSSEDQGITDIIDMLNGVYEDYGASSKFEDTLKDAKFIMADLTVTVGDEEYLYTDKLIYIFNCGDNIYIL
;
A
#
# COMPACT_ATOMS: atom_id res chain seq x y z
N MET A 1 -18.76 -50.53 31.74
CA MET A 1 -20.08 -49.94 32.08
C MET A 1 -20.23 -48.61 31.34
N LYS A 2 -21.35 -48.44 30.61
CA LYS A 2 -22.08 -47.21 30.18
C LYS A 2 -21.25 -45.96 29.76
N LYS A 3 -21.18 -45.57 28.48
CA LYS A 3 -22.17 -44.84 27.62
C LYS A 3 -22.48 -43.37 28.05
N ILE A 4 -22.16 -42.43 27.14
CA ILE A 4 -23.05 -41.39 26.54
C ILE A 4 -23.30 -40.02 27.24
N ILE A 5 -22.90 -38.95 26.52
CA ILE A 5 -23.60 -37.69 26.08
C ILE A 5 -24.19 -36.69 27.08
N ALA A 6 -23.89 -35.38 26.89
CA ALA A 6 -24.84 -34.25 26.63
C ALA A 6 -24.25 -32.91 27.16
N LEU A 7 -23.89 -31.90 26.36
CA LEU A 7 -24.73 -30.89 25.69
C LEU A 7 -25.69 -30.16 26.66
N ILE A 8 -25.32 -28.95 27.08
CA ILE A 8 -26.24 -27.97 27.66
C ILE A 8 -26.27 -26.75 26.75
N PHE A 9 -27.35 -26.69 25.96
CA PHE A 9 -27.90 -25.47 25.39
C PHE A 9 -28.34 -24.54 26.53
N THR A 10 -27.96 -23.26 26.47
CA THR A 10 -28.76 -22.20 27.10
C THR A 10 -28.84 -21.02 26.13
N MET A 11 -29.91 -21.00 25.35
CA MET A 11 -30.44 -19.77 24.75
C MET A 11 -31.31 -19.05 25.81
N ILE A 12 -31.60 -17.79 25.48
CA ILE A 12 -32.69 -16.91 25.98
C ILE A 12 -32.28 -15.98 27.15
N PHE A 13 -31.95 -14.71 26.84
CA PHE A 13 -32.92 -13.61 26.94
C PHE A 13 -32.33 -12.31 26.37
N SER A 14 -32.73 -12.00 25.13
CA SER A 14 -32.75 -10.64 24.59
C SER A 14 -33.83 -9.82 25.33
N ALA A 15 -33.64 -8.51 25.40
CA ALA A 15 -34.55 -7.46 25.88
C ALA A 15 -34.29 -6.95 27.32
N VAL A 16 -33.31 -6.06 27.44
CA VAL A 16 -33.51 -4.82 28.20
C VAL A 16 -33.32 -3.66 27.21
N LEU A 17 -34.36 -3.37 26.45
CA LEU A 17 -34.58 -2.04 25.90
C LEU A 17 -35.44 -1.27 26.90
N LEU A 18 -35.14 0.03 27.03
CA LEU A 18 -35.91 1.09 27.70
C LEU A 18 -35.56 1.35 29.19
N CYS A 19 -34.38 1.93 29.41
CA CYS A 19 -34.28 3.09 30.32
C CYS A 19 -34.05 4.33 29.46
N GLY A 20 -35.14 5.01 29.09
CA GLY A 20 -35.08 6.40 28.67
C GLY A 20 -35.12 7.29 29.91
N CYS A 21 -33.99 7.89 30.24
CA CYS A 21 -33.91 9.13 31.03
C CYS A 21 -32.86 10.02 30.36
N ASN A 22 -33.30 11.23 30.03
CA ASN A 22 -32.56 12.30 29.39
C ASN A 22 -31.25 12.61 30.09
N GLU A 23 -30.17 12.65 29.31
CA GLU A 23 -29.14 13.68 29.42
C GLU A 23 -28.61 13.87 28.00
N ASP A 24 -28.72 15.11 27.49
CA ASP A 24 -28.03 15.55 26.29
C ASP A 24 -26.52 15.50 26.58
N GLU A 25 -25.91 14.32 26.46
CA GLU A 25 -24.47 14.23 26.28
C GLU A 25 -24.17 14.79 24.90
N LYS A 26 -23.85 16.09 24.88
CA LYS A 26 -22.96 16.66 23.87
C LYS A 26 -21.62 15.93 23.97
N GLY A 27 -21.56 14.70 23.49
CA GLY A 27 -20.30 14.09 23.11
C GLY A 27 -19.67 15.06 22.12
N ASN A 28 -18.46 15.52 22.42
CA ASN A 28 -17.66 16.24 21.44
C ASN A 28 -17.52 15.30 20.23
N SER A 29 -18.34 15.52 19.21
CA SER A 29 -18.14 14.89 17.91
C SER A 29 -16.87 15.50 17.36
N VAL A 30 -15.77 14.75 17.43
CA VAL A 30 -14.56 15.06 16.66
C VAL A 30 -15.00 15.07 15.20
N ALA A 31 -14.67 16.14 14.48
CA ALA A 31 -15.02 16.21 13.06
C ALA A 31 -14.29 15.06 12.34
N TYR A 32 -14.89 14.52 11.28
CA TYR A 32 -14.32 13.39 10.54
C TYR A 32 -12.89 13.67 10.00
N GLU A 33 -12.59 14.94 9.78
CA GLU A 33 -11.28 15.49 9.39
C GLU A 33 -10.26 15.57 10.54
N ASP A 34 -10.71 15.63 11.80
CA ASP A 34 -9.86 15.72 12.99
C ASP A 34 -9.50 14.33 13.57
N LEU A 35 -10.02 13.26 12.97
CA LEU A 35 -9.76 11.89 13.41
C LEU A 35 -8.36 11.42 12.98
N GLU A 36 -7.59 10.87 13.91
CA GLU A 36 -6.25 10.32 13.66
C GLU A 36 -6.27 9.24 12.57
N TYR A 37 -5.15 9.06 11.87
CA TYR A 37 -4.97 7.98 10.89
C TYR A 37 -5.29 6.63 11.54
N GLY A 38 -6.02 5.77 10.82
CA GLY A 38 -6.48 4.47 11.32
C GLY A 38 -7.87 4.48 11.95
N SER A 39 -8.52 5.64 12.05
CA SER A 39 -9.90 5.72 12.55
C SER A 39 -10.92 5.08 11.59
N THR A 40 -10.57 4.93 10.31
CA THR A 40 -11.41 4.30 9.29
C THR A 40 -10.64 3.26 8.48
N MET A 41 -10.04 2.30 9.21
CA MET A 41 -9.35 1.18 8.58
C MET A 41 -10.25 0.42 7.60
N ARG A 42 -9.69 0.18 6.44
CA ARG A 42 -10.21 -0.58 5.32
C ARG A 42 -9.25 -1.73 5.05
N GLN A 43 -9.80 -2.81 4.51
CA GLN A 43 -9.05 -3.99 4.13
C GLN A 43 -9.44 -4.46 2.73
N ILE A 44 -8.45 -4.89 1.95
CA ILE A 44 -8.63 -5.65 0.72
C ILE A 44 -7.95 -6.99 0.94
N LEU A 45 -8.74 -8.06 0.94
CA LEU A 45 -8.29 -9.42 1.22
C LEU A 45 -8.47 -10.31 0.00
N ASN A 46 -7.62 -11.33 -0.13
CA ASN A 46 -7.61 -12.26 -1.27
C ASN A 46 -7.18 -11.61 -2.60
N GLY A 47 -6.44 -10.50 -2.54
CA GLY A 47 -5.68 -9.97 -3.67
C GLY A 47 -4.34 -10.69 -3.84
N ASN A 48 -3.42 -10.09 -4.60
CA ASN A 48 -2.03 -10.56 -4.67
C ASN A 48 -1.37 -10.51 -3.27
N ILE A 49 -1.60 -9.42 -2.55
CA ILE A 49 -1.14 -9.14 -1.18
C ILE A 49 -2.33 -8.60 -0.38
N ASP A 50 -2.47 -8.96 0.90
CA ASP A 50 -3.53 -8.39 1.75
C ASP A 50 -3.19 -6.94 2.14
N LEU A 51 -4.17 -6.04 2.06
CA LEU A 51 -3.94 -4.59 2.22
C LEU A 51 -4.74 -4.05 3.40
N TYR A 52 -4.11 -3.22 4.23
CA TYR A 52 -4.71 -2.55 5.38
C TYR A 52 -4.37 -1.06 5.32
N PHE A 53 -5.37 -0.19 5.27
CA PHE A 53 -5.16 1.25 5.10
C PHE A 53 -6.37 2.05 5.57
N ASP A 54 -6.18 3.34 5.87
CA ASP A 54 -7.29 4.23 6.18
C ASP A 54 -7.98 4.74 4.89
N GLY A 55 -9.24 4.33 4.69
CA GLY A 55 -10.01 4.63 3.48
C GLY A 55 -10.45 6.08 3.30
N ARG A 56 -10.09 7.00 4.23
CA ARG A 56 -10.26 8.45 4.04
C ARG A 56 -9.21 9.05 3.13
N PHE A 57 -7.99 8.53 3.23
CA PHE A 57 -6.81 9.13 2.59
C PHE A 57 -6.42 8.38 1.32
N LEU A 58 -6.72 7.08 1.26
CA LEU A 58 -6.28 6.20 0.20
C LEU A 58 -7.48 5.49 -0.45
N THR A 59 -7.45 5.35 -1.77
CA THR A 59 -8.47 4.61 -2.51
C THR A 59 -8.08 3.15 -2.71
N ASP A 60 -9.05 2.32 -3.10
CA ASP A 60 -8.79 0.93 -3.46
C ASP A 60 -7.88 0.85 -4.69
N GLU A 61 -8.03 1.74 -5.68
CA GLU A 61 -7.18 1.74 -6.87
C GLU A 61 -5.73 2.06 -6.52
N GLU A 62 -5.49 3.05 -5.66
CA GLU A 62 -4.15 3.41 -5.20
C GLU A 62 -3.47 2.25 -4.47
N MET A 63 -4.20 1.59 -3.57
CA MET A 63 -3.64 0.48 -2.79
C MET A 63 -3.46 -0.79 -3.62
N ASN A 64 -4.30 -1.04 -4.62
CA ASN A 64 -4.07 -2.13 -5.58
C ASN A 64 -2.82 -1.87 -6.42
N ALA A 65 -2.55 -0.62 -6.83
CA ALA A 65 -1.31 -0.28 -7.55
C ALA A 65 -0.06 -0.54 -6.68
N VAL A 66 -0.11 -0.21 -5.38
CA VAL A 66 0.95 -0.57 -4.42
C VAL A 66 1.12 -2.10 -4.33
N SER A 67 0.03 -2.85 -4.23
CA SER A 67 0.08 -4.32 -4.23
C SER A 67 0.70 -4.88 -5.52
N ASP A 68 0.33 -4.33 -6.67
CA ASP A 68 0.81 -4.81 -7.97
C ASP A 68 2.30 -4.52 -8.15
N TYR A 69 2.79 -3.38 -7.64
CA TYR A 69 4.22 -3.08 -7.62
C TYR A 69 4.99 -4.15 -6.84
N TYR A 70 4.64 -4.36 -5.56
CA TYR A 70 5.37 -5.32 -4.71
C TYR A 70 5.24 -6.76 -5.18
N TYR A 71 4.06 -7.13 -5.69
CA TYR A 71 3.84 -8.45 -6.28
C TYR A 71 4.70 -8.64 -7.54
N ALA A 72 4.77 -7.65 -8.42
CA ALA A 72 5.62 -7.71 -9.61
C ALA A 72 7.11 -7.85 -9.26
N VAL A 73 7.59 -7.14 -8.23
CA VAL A 73 8.96 -7.29 -7.71
C VAL A 73 9.19 -8.70 -7.16
N GLU A 74 8.26 -9.23 -6.37
CA GLU A 74 8.35 -10.58 -5.80
C GLU A 74 8.45 -11.66 -6.90
N THR A 75 7.57 -11.58 -7.90
CA THR A 75 7.39 -12.64 -8.90
C THR A 75 8.19 -12.46 -10.19
N ASP A 76 9.02 -11.42 -10.28
CA ASP A 76 9.73 -11.04 -11.51
C ASP A 76 8.77 -10.77 -12.69
N ASP A 77 7.58 -10.23 -12.43
CA ASP A 77 6.61 -9.91 -13.49
C ASP A 77 6.92 -8.53 -14.11
N LEU A 78 7.78 -8.55 -15.13
CA LEU A 78 8.21 -7.33 -15.82
C LEU A 78 7.07 -6.56 -16.48
N GLU A 79 6.04 -7.26 -16.98
CA GLU A 79 4.94 -6.60 -17.69
C GLU A 79 4.01 -5.91 -16.69
N LEU A 80 3.72 -6.56 -15.55
CA LEU A 80 2.99 -5.92 -14.47
C LEU A 80 3.77 -4.73 -13.89
N PHE A 81 5.08 -4.90 -13.64
CA PHE A 81 5.91 -3.83 -13.09
C PHE A 81 5.89 -2.58 -13.97
N LYS A 82 5.96 -2.73 -15.29
CA LYS A 82 5.88 -1.59 -16.23
C LYS A 82 4.58 -0.79 -16.09
N THR A 83 3.47 -1.44 -15.71
CA THR A 83 2.20 -0.73 -15.51
C THR A 83 2.19 0.14 -14.26
N THR A 84 3.06 -0.13 -13.29
CA THR A 84 3.16 0.64 -12.04
C THR A 84 4.21 1.75 -12.12
N GLN A 85 4.86 1.94 -13.27
CA GLN A 85 5.92 2.92 -13.47
C GLN A 85 5.59 3.90 -14.61
N PRO A 86 6.05 5.16 -14.55
CA PRO A 86 5.97 6.06 -15.69
C PRO A 86 6.79 5.51 -16.87
N GLU A 87 6.28 5.59 -18.09
CA GLU A 87 6.87 4.96 -19.28
C GLU A 87 8.35 5.33 -19.49
N TYR A 88 8.68 6.63 -19.49
CA TYR A 88 10.07 7.08 -19.64
C TYR A 88 10.95 6.74 -18.43
N TYR A 89 10.34 6.54 -17.26
CA TYR A 89 11.07 6.10 -16.08
C TYR A 89 11.48 4.62 -16.20
N VAL A 90 10.64 3.77 -16.79
CA VAL A 90 11.03 2.38 -17.12
C VAL A 90 12.28 2.37 -18.00
N GLU A 91 12.32 3.17 -19.07
CA GLU A 91 13.48 3.25 -19.95
C GLU A 91 14.73 3.72 -19.20
N PHE A 92 14.57 4.69 -18.29
CA PHE A 92 15.64 5.14 -17.41
C PHE A 92 16.17 4.03 -16.49
N LEU A 93 15.28 3.29 -15.81
CA LEU A 93 15.64 2.18 -14.93
C LEU A 93 16.40 1.07 -15.67
N GLU A 94 15.98 0.75 -16.89
CA GLU A 94 16.67 -0.21 -17.74
C GLU A 94 18.10 0.23 -18.00
N GLN A 95 18.32 1.48 -18.42
CA GLN A 95 19.66 2.00 -18.69
C GLN A 95 20.56 2.01 -17.44
N GLN A 96 20.02 2.39 -16.28
CA GLN A 96 20.78 2.38 -15.02
C GLN A 96 21.18 0.97 -14.58
N SER A 97 20.36 -0.04 -14.92
CA SER A 97 20.54 -1.43 -14.48
C SER A 97 21.25 -2.31 -15.50
N GLY A 98 22.05 -1.71 -16.40
CA GLY A 98 22.82 -2.44 -17.41
C GLY A 98 22.01 -2.83 -18.64
N ASN A 99 20.95 -2.07 -18.96
CA ASN A 99 19.98 -2.29 -20.04
C ASN A 99 19.06 -3.51 -19.81
N SER A 100 18.66 -3.75 -18.55
CA SER A 100 17.70 -4.80 -18.24
C SER A 100 16.88 -4.45 -17.01
N LEU A 101 15.56 -4.44 -17.17
CA LEU A 101 14.60 -4.28 -16.07
C LEU A 101 14.64 -5.48 -15.10
N GLU A 102 14.99 -6.66 -15.61
CA GLU A 102 15.20 -7.86 -14.77
C GLU A 102 16.36 -7.64 -13.79
N SER A 103 17.44 -6.99 -14.22
CA SER A 103 18.55 -6.64 -13.33
C SER A 103 18.11 -5.64 -12.25
N TYR A 104 17.23 -4.69 -12.61
CA TYR A 104 16.66 -3.74 -11.67
C TYR A 104 15.85 -4.45 -10.59
N LEU A 105 14.86 -5.27 -10.97
CA LEU A 105 14.01 -5.99 -10.01
C LEU A 105 14.81 -6.94 -9.11
N ASN A 106 15.83 -7.61 -9.67
CA ASN A 106 16.73 -8.44 -8.86
C ASN A 106 17.49 -7.65 -7.80
N ASN A 107 17.83 -6.39 -8.07
CA ASN A 107 18.44 -5.51 -7.08
C ASN A 107 17.42 -5.05 -6.03
N GLU A 108 16.19 -4.73 -6.41
CA GLU A 108 15.13 -4.30 -5.47
C GLU A 108 14.82 -5.36 -4.41
N LYS A 109 14.78 -6.63 -4.80
CA LYS A 109 14.55 -7.73 -3.84
C LYS A 109 15.82 -8.28 -3.19
N LYS A 110 16.99 -7.74 -3.54
CA LYS A 110 18.28 -8.29 -3.10
C LYS A 110 18.41 -8.31 -1.59
N ASP A 111 18.05 -7.23 -0.92
CA ASP A 111 18.19 -7.14 0.54
C ASP A 111 17.30 -8.16 1.26
N VAL A 112 16.10 -8.39 0.74
CA VAL A 112 15.18 -9.40 1.28
C VAL A 112 15.76 -10.79 1.04
N VAL A 113 16.19 -11.11 -0.18
CA VAL A 113 16.77 -12.41 -0.54
C VAL A 113 18.09 -12.68 0.20
N ASP A 114 18.95 -11.68 0.36
CA ASP A 114 20.22 -11.81 1.08
C ASP A 114 19.97 -12.03 2.59
N ALA A 115 18.91 -11.43 3.14
CA ALA A 115 18.52 -11.63 4.54
C ALA A 115 17.85 -12.99 4.79
N THR A 116 17.06 -13.49 3.84
CA THR A 116 16.22 -14.68 4.02
C THR A 116 16.83 -15.95 3.45
N GLY A 117 17.73 -15.84 2.47
CA GLY A 117 18.40 -16.96 1.79
C GLY A 117 17.51 -17.79 0.85
N GLU A 118 16.24 -17.45 0.70
CA GLU A 118 15.24 -18.18 -0.09
C GLU A 118 14.25 -17.22 -0.77
N ASN A 119 13.43 -17.77 -1.68
CA ASN A 119 12.29 -17.04 -2.23
C ASN A 119 11.33 -16.67 -1.10
N PHE A 120 10.78 -15.47 -1.18
CA PHE A 120 9.89 -14.91 -0.18
C PHE A 120 8.54 -14.56 -0.81
N LYS A 121 7.55 -14.28 0.04
CA LYS A 121 6.25 -13.76 -0.37
C LYS A 121 5.84 -12.57 0.48
N TYR A 122 5.39 -11.49 -0.14
CA TYR A 122 4.65 -10.45 0.57
C TYR A 122 3.26 -10.96 0.92
N THR A 123 2.92 -10.95 2.20
CA THR A 123 1.61 -11.42 2.68
C THR A 123 0.69 -10.27 3.04
N SER A 124 1.23 -9.18 3.58
CA SER A 124 0.45 -7.98 3.84
C SER A 124 1.24 -6.68 3.69
N ILE A 125 0.51 -5.62 3.35
CA ILE A 125 0.96 -4.22 3.42
C ILE A 125 0.00 -3.47 4.35
N GLU A 126 0.50 -2.99 5.47
CA GLU A 126 -0.25 -2.14 6.41
C GLU A 126 0.27 -0.71 6.36
N VAL A 127 -0.57 0.22 5.94
CA VAL A 127 -0.22 1.64 5.95
C VAL A 127 -0.36 2.19 7.37
N THR A 128 0.71 2.79 7.87
CA THR A 128 0.80 3.35 9.23
C THR A 128 0.70 4.88 9.24
N SER A 129 1.03 5.53 8.12
CA SER A 129 0.88 6.96 7.92
C SER A 129 0.71 7.30 6.44
N CYS A 130 0.05 8.41 6.14
CA CYS A 130 -0.10 8.95 4.80
C CYS A 130 0.01 10.47 4.86
N GLY A 131 0.60 11.08 3.83
CA GLY A 131 0.60 12.52 3.62
C GLY A 131 0.62 12.85 2.13
N ASP A 132 0.58 14.14 1.80
CA ASP A 132 0.50 14.63 0.43
C ASP A 132 1.62 15.63 0.10
N SER A 133 1.59 16.18 -1.11
CA SER A 133 2.57 17.17 -1.57
C SER A 133 2.66 18.44 -0.72
N SER A 134 1.68 18.73 0.16
CA SER A 134 1.74 19.89 1.06
C SER A 134 2.63 19.65 2.28
N GLU A 135 2.80 18.39 2.68
CA GLU A 135 3.71 17.97 3.76
C GLU A 135 5.13 17.69 3.23
N ASP A 136 5.25 17.48 1.92
CA ASP A 136 6.47 17.29 1.11
C ASP A 136 7.57 16.44 1.77
N GLN A 137 7.35 15.12 1.82
CA GLN A 137 8.41 14.15 2.11
C GLN A 137 9.21 13.75 0.86
N GLY A 138 9.67 14.71 0.04
CA GLY A 138 10.47 14.42 -1.16
C GLY A 138 9.64 14.13 -2.41
N ILE A 139 8.31 14.35 -2.35
CA ILE A 139 7.42 14.29 -3.52
C ILE A 139 7.90 15.27 -4.59
N THR A 140 8.24 16.51 -4.19
CA THR A 140 8.70 17.53 -5.14
C THR A 140 9.99 17.10 -5.84
N ASP A 141 10.94 16.54 -5.10
CA ASP A 141 12.23 16.09 -5.63
C ASP A 141 12.04 14.96 -6.65
N ILE A 142 11.12 14.04 -6.39
CA ILE A 142 10.79 12.94 -7.32
C ILE A 142 10.11 13.46 -8.58
N ILE A 143 9.18 14.42 -8.45
CA ILE A 143 8.55 15.06 -9.60
C ILE A 143 9.60 15.77 -10.47
N ASP A 144 10.54 16.49 -9.86
CA ASP A 144 11.62 17.16 -10.57
C ASP A 144 12.55 16.16 -11.28
N MET A 145 12.89 15.04 -10.63
CA MET A 145 13.61 13.94 -11.26
C MET A 145 12.86 13.38 -12.46
N LEU A 146 11.56 13.08 -12.31
CA LEU A 146 10.72 12.54 -13.38
C LEU A 146 10.56 13.51 -14.53
N ASN A 147 10.45 14.82 -14.26
CA ASN A 147 10.43 15.85 -15.29
C ASN A 147 11.75 15.87 -16.09
N GLY A 148 12.89 15.72 -15.42
CA GLY A 148 14.19 15.57 -16.08
C GLY A 148 14.27 14.32 -16.96
N VAL A 149 13.78 13.18 -16.46
CA VAL A 149 13.69 11.94 -17.26
C VAL A 149 12.80 12.15 -18.48
N TYR A 150 11.64 12.77 -18.35
CA TYR A 150 10.75 13.05 -19.48
C TYR A 150 11.44 13.94 -20.53
N GLU A 151 12.19 14.96 -20.09
CA GLU A 151 12.96 15.82 -21.00
C GLU A 151 14.07 15.06 -21.72
N ASP A 152 14.88 14.27 -21.00
CA ASP A 152 16.00 13.51 -21.56
C ASP A 152 15.56 12.48 -22.60
N TYR A 153 14.35 11.92 -22.44
CA TYR A 153 13.76 10.94 -23.36
C TYR A 153 12.85 11.57 -24.43
N GLY A 154 12.81 12.91 -24.51
CA GLY A 154 12.15 13.63 -25.60
C GLY A 154 10.62 13.67 -25.52
N ALA A 155 10.06 13.58 -24.31
CA ALA A 155 8.64 13.74 -24.08
C ALA A 155 8.14 15.12 -24.53
N SER A 156 6.92 15.19 -25.04
CA SER A 156 6.30 16.46 -25.47
C SER A 156 5.77 17.32 -24.32
N SER A 157 5.65 16.75 -23.13
CA SER A 157 5.16 17.39 -21.90
C SER A 157 5.96 16.85 -20.72
N LYS A 158 5.91 17.57 -19.60
CA LYS A 158 6.54 17.10 -18.37
C LYS A 158 5.69 16.02 -17.69
N PHE A 159 6.29 15.27 -16.76
CA PHE A 159 5.55 14.32 -15.94
C PHE A 159 4.49 15.04 -15.09
N GLU A 160 4.86 16.17 -14.48
CA GLU A 160 3.96 16.98 -13.65
C GLU A 160 2.67 17.40 -14.36
N ASP A 161 2.70 17.57 -15.69
CA ASP A 161 1.53 17.95 -16.50
C ASP A 161 0.45 16.85 -16.52
N THR A 162 0.82 15.61 -16.18
CA THR A 162 -0.08 14.45 -16.13
C THR A 162 -0.69 14.23 -14.75
N LEU A 163 -0.10 14.83 -13.71
CA LEU A 163 -0.42 14.55 -12.32
C LEU A 163 -1.79 15.11 -11.91
N LYS A 164 -2.57 14.30 -11.19
CA LYS A 164 -3.83 14.67 -10.55
C LYS A 164 -3.68 14.79 -9.04
N ASP A 165 -2.90 13.88 -8.46
CA ASP A 165 -2.65 13.81 -7.03
C ASP A 165 -1.32 13.10 -6.76
N ALA A 166 -0.65 13.46 -5.67
CA ALA A 166 0.59 12.84 -5.23
C ALA A 166 0.60 12.69 -3.72
N LYS A 167 0.88 11.47 -3.28
CA LYS A 167 0.90 11.08 -1.87
C LYS A 167 2.18 10.33 -1.54
N PHE A 168 2.52 10.32 -0.27
CA PHE A 168 3.43 9.34 0.29
C PHE A 168 2.71 8.54 1.37
N ILE A 169 3.11 7.29 1.55
CA ILE A 169 2.68 6.43 2.64
C ILE A 169 3.90 5.90 3.37
N MET A 170 3.76 5.72 4.69
CA MET A 170 4.62 4.86 5.48
C MET A 170 3.89 3.54 5.64
N ALA A 171 4.54 2.43 5.31
CA ALA A 171 3.94 1.12 5.37
C ALA A 171 4.84 0.08 6.05
N ASP A 172 4.20 -0.86 6.71
CA ASP A 172 4.81 -2.06 7.24
C ASP A 172 4.51 -3.22 6.26
N LEU A 173 5.56 -3.87 5.76
CA LEU A 173 5.47 -5.00 4.84
C LEU A 173 5.72 -6.29 5.62
N THR A 174 4.75 -7.21 5.58
CA THR A 174 4.91 -8.56 6.11
C THR A 174 5.36 -9.49 5.00
N VAL A 175 6.44 -10.20 5.27
CA VAL A 175 7.10 -11.13 4.34
C VAL A 175 7.16 -12.52 4.95
N THR A 176 6.78 -13.54 4.21
CA THR A 176 6.89 -14.95 4.62
C THR A 176 7.98 -15.66 3.85
N VAL A 177 8.77 -16.46 4.56
CA VAL A 177 9.80 -17.36 4.00
C VAL A 177 9.66 -18.72 4.66
N GLY A 178 9.18 -19.71 3.90
CA GLY A 178 8.78 -20.99 4.47
C GLY A 178 7.69 -20.81 5.53
N ASP A 179 7.98 -21.18 6.77
CA ASP A 179 7.10 -21.04 7.94
C ASP A 179 7.41 -19.78 8.79
N GLU A 180 8.40 -18.97 8.38
CA GLU A 180 8.85 -17.78 9.12
C GLU A 180 8.24 -16.50 8.57
N GLU A 181 8.01 -15.53 9.45
CA GLU A 181 7.46 -14.21 9.12
C GLU A 181 8.45 -13.11 9.52
N TYR A 182 8.64 -12.15 8.62
CA TYR A 182 9.53 -11.02 8.74
C TYR A 182 8.73 -9.74 8.54
N LEU A 183 8.96 -8.75 9.39
CA LEU A 183 8.31 -7.44 9.31
C LEU A 183 9.33 -6.37 8.91
N TYR A 184 9.04 -5.66 7.82
CA TYR A 184 9.82 -4.52 7.37
C TYR A 184 9.00 -3.26 7.60
N THR A 185 9.35 -2.50 8.64
CA THR A 185 8.59 -1.32 9.06
C THR A 185 9.06 -0.05 8.36
N ASP A 186 8.20 0.97 8.42
CA ASP A 186 8.52 2.34 8.03
C ASP A 186 9.01 2.47 6.57
N LYS A 187 8.43 1.68 5.66
CA LYS A 187 8.70 1.79 4.23
C LYS A 187 7.99 3.00 3.65
N LEU A 188 8.78 3.97 3.19
CA LEU A 188 8.28 5.13 2.46
C LEU A 188 8.01 4.73 1.01
N ILE A 189 6.78 4.97 0.56
CA ILE A 189 6.31 4.68 -0.79
C ILE A 189 5.58 5.91 -1.32
N TYR A 190 5.84 6.28 -2.57
CA TYR A 190 5.20 7.39 -3.26
C TYR A 190 4.15 6.90 -4.24
N ILE A 191 3.00 7.56 -4.24
CA ILE A 191 1.86 7.23 -5.09
C ILE A 191 1.55 8.45 -5.95
N PHE A 192 1.70 8.32 -7.26
CA PHE A 192 1.40 9.36 -8.24
C PHE A 192 0.18 8.97 -9.06
N ASN A 193 -0.93 9.67 -8.84
CA ASN A 193 -2.16 9.47 -9.60
C ASN A 193 -2.15 10.40 -10.82
N CYS A 194 -2.12 9.82 -12.03
CA CYS A 194 -2.11 10.54 -13.30
C CYS A 194 -3.46 10.43 -14.05
N GLY A 195 -4.54 10.13 -13.33
CA GLY A 195 -5.87 9.90 -13.91
C GLY A 195 -6.10 8.43 -14.22
N ASP A 196 -5.81 8.01 -15.46
CA ASP A 196 -6.05 6.62 -15.90
C ASP A 196 -4.97 5.64 -15.41
N ASN A 197 -3.84 6.16 -14.91
CA ASN A 197 -2.72 5.37 -14.39
C ASN A 197 -2.31 5.85 -13.00
N ILE A 198 -1.84 4.93 -12.17
CA ILE A 198 -1.27 5.19 -10.85
C ILE A 198 0.13 4.58 -10.82
N TYR A 199 1.12 5.39 -10.47
CA TYR A 199 2.53 4.99 -10.46
C TYR A 199 3.10 4.96 -9.04
N ILE A 200 3.96 3.98 -8.77
CA ILE A 200 4.54 3.67 -7.47
C ILE A 200 6.06 3.82 -7.52
N LEU A 201 6.61 4.71 -6.69
CA LEU A 201 8.06 4.96 -6.57
C LEU A 201 8.51 4.90 -5.10
#